data_AF-A0A2K1KW46-F1
#
_entry.id   AF-A0A2K1KW46-F1
#
_cell.length_a   1.000
_cell.length_b   1.000
_cell.length_c   1.000
_cell.angle_alpha   90.00
_cell.angle_beta   90.00
_cell.angle_gamma   90.00
#
_symmetry.space_group_name_H-M   'P 1'
#
loop_
_entity.id
_entity.type
_entity.pdbx_description
1 polymer ?
#
loop_
_entity_poly.entity_id
_entity_poly.type
_entity_poly.pdbx_seq_one_letter_code
_entity_poly.pdbx_strand_id
1 'polypeptide(L)' 'MAFFDQVLAYFGVFFEVLMDQERESFWSFEALCIKALIDHYTTSRNHLEADGLTEQVIQSMKCGLWKYGLLYDKHHD' A
#
# COMPACT_ATOMS: atom_id res chain seq x y z
N MET A 1 -6.51 7.35 9.92
CA MET A 1 -7.07 8.50 9.17
C MET A 1 -5.95 9.37 8.59
N ALA A 2 -5.02 9.91 9.40
CA ALA A 2 -3.98 10.83 8.93
C ALA A 2 -3.19 10.41 7.66
N PHE A 3 -2.84 9.13 7.52
CA PHE A 3 -2.12 8.64 6.34
C PHE A 3 -2.96 8.74 5.05
N PHE A 4 -4.19 8.22 5.06
CA PHE A 4 -5.05 8.21 3.88
C PHE A 4 -5.44 9.63 3.44
N ASP A 5 -5.75 10.50 4.41
CA ASP A 5 -6.03 11.92 4.14
C ASP A 5 -4.81 12.60 3.49
N GLN A 6 -3.60 12.26 3.92
CA GLN A 6 -2.36 12.80 3.34
C GLN A 6 -2.11 12.26 1.92
N VAL A 7 -2.38 10.97 1.68
CA VAL A 7 -2.26 10.37 0.34
C VAL A 7 -3.26 11.04 -0.62
N LEU A 8 -4.52 11.20 -0.21
CA LEU A 8 -5.53 11.90 -1.02
C LEU A 8 -5.18 13.38 -1.27
N ALA A 9 -4.59 14.05 -0.28
CA ALA A 9 -4.16 15.44 -0.46
C ALA A 9 -3.00 15.57 -1.47
N TYR A 10 -2.12 14.58 -1.54
CA TYR A 10 -0.96 14.60 -2.43
C TYR A 10 -1.29 14.14 -3.86
N PHE A 11 -2.05 13.05 -3.98
CA PHE A 11 -2.36 12.41 -5.27
C PHE A 11 -3.73 12.77 -5.83
N GLY A 12 -4.62 13.36 -5.01
CA GLY A 12 -6.01 13.57 -5.35
C GLY A 12 -6.90 12.36 -5.01
N VAL A 13 -8.15 12.42 -5.46
CA VAL A 13 -9.10 11.32 -5.27
C VAL A 13 -8.80 10.21 -6.27
N PHE A 14 -8.57 9.00 -5.78
CA PHE A 14 -8.43 7.81 -6.61
C PHE A 14 -9.78 7.39 -7.18
N PHE A 15 -9.80 6.89 -8.42
CA PHE A 15 -10.99 6.29 -8.99
C PHE A 15 -11.20 4.87 -8.44
N GLU A 16 -10.12 4.10 -8.30
CA GLU A 16 -10.16 2.69 -7.92
C GLU A 16 -8.94 2.33 -7.04
N VAL A 17 -9.13 1.46 -6.06
CA VAL A 17 -8.06 0.89 -5.22
C VAL A 17 -8.17 -0.64 -5.18
N LEU A 18 -7.07 -1.31 -5.51
CA LEU A 18 -6.93 -2.76 -5.38
C LEU A 18 -6.16 -3.08 -4.10
N MET A 19 -6.70 -3.97 -3.27
CA MET A 19 -6.09 -4.42 -2.02
C MET A 19 -5.87 -5.92 -2.02
N ASP A 20 -4.88 -6.38 -1.27
CA ASP A 20 -4.74 -7.77 -0.92
C ASP A 20 -5.83 -8.22 0.07
N GLN A 21 -6.10 -9.53 0.09
CA GLN A 21 -7.10 -10.10 0.99
C GLN A 21 -6.60 -10.28 2.44
N GLU A 22 -5.45 -9.69 2.81
CA GLU A 22 -4.89 -9.84 4.16
C GLU A 22 -5.74 -9.08 5.19
N ARG A 23 -6.18 -9.82 6.23
CA ARG A 23 -7.33 -9.44 7.06
C ARG A 23 -7.11 -8.26 8.00
N GLU A 24 -5.86 -7.95 8.36
CA GLU A 24 -5.59 -7.01 9.47
C GLU A 24 -5.69 -5.54 9.07
N SER A 25 -5.33 -5.19 7.83
CA SER A 25 -5.38 -3.82 7.31
C SER A 25 -6.68 -3.51 6.56
N PHE A 26 -7.36 -4.54 6.05
CA PHE A 26 -8.46 -4.41 5.11
C PHE A 26 -9.69 -3.67 5.68
N TRP A 27 -10.14 -4.01 6.89
CA TRP A 27 -11.44 -3.55 7.40
C TRP A 27 -11.50 -2.04 7.66
N SER A 28 -10.42 -1.49 8.24
CA SER A 28 -10.35 -0.05 8.54
C SER A 28 -10.14 0.77 7.26
N PHE A 29 -9.44 0.22 6.27
CA PHE A 29 -9.17 0.90 5.01
C PHE A 29 -10.38 0.86 4.08
N GLU A 30 -11.09 -0.27 4.01
CA GLU A 30 -12.36 -0.40 3.29
C GLU A 30 -13.38 0.64 3.76
N ALA A 31 -13.51 0.86 5.07
CA ALA A 31 -14.37 1.90 5.62
C ALA A 31 -13.98 3.32 5.15
N LEU A 32 -12.69 3.57 4.88
CA LEU A 32 -12.21 4.84 4.32
C LEU A 32 -12.53 4.97 2.83
N CYS A 33 -12.35 3.91 2.04
CA CYS A 33 -12.75 3.87 0.63
C CYS A 33 -14.25 4.16 0.47
N ILE A 34 -15.09 3.50 1.27
CA ILE A 34 -16.54 3.73 1.28
C ILE A 34 -16.87 5.19 1.63
N LYS A 35 -16.22 5.76 2.66
CA LYS A 35 -16.43 7.15 3.07
C LYS A 35 -15.99 8.15 1.99
N ALA A 36 -14.94 7.82 1.24
CA ALA A 36 -14.39 8.65 0.18
C ALA A 36 -15.05 8.42 -1.20
N LEU A 37 -16.04 7.51 -1.30
CA LEU A 37 -16.69 7.10 -2.55
C LEU A 37 -15.69 6.60 -3.60
N ILE A 38 -14.71 5.82 -3.13
CA ILE A 38 -13.68 5.20 -3.98
C ILE A 38 -14.05 3.75 -4.19
N ASP A 39 -14.03 3.31 -5.46
CA ASP A 39 -14.26 1.90 -5.78
C ASP A 39 -13.08 1.06 -5.27
N HIS A 40 -13.38 -0.04 -4.57
CA HIS A 40 -12.35 -0.91 -3.99
C HIS A 40 -12.56 -2.38 -4.36
N TYR A 41 -11.45 -3.05 -4.68
CA TYR A 41 -11.43 -4.47 -5.04
C TYR A 41 -10.44 -5.23 -4.17
N THR A 42 -10.74 -6.50 -3.90
CA THR A 42 -9.81 -7.43 -3.26
C THR A 42 -9.26 -8.40 -4.28
N THR A 43 -7.94 -8.60 -4.29
CA THR A 43 -7.35 -9.73 -4.99
C THR A 43 -7.77 -11.04 -4.32
N SER A 44 -7.85 -12.13 -5.09
CA SER A 44 -8.11 -13.44 -4.50
C SER A 44 -6.90 -13.91 -3.68
N ARG A 45 -7.16 -14.49 -2.51
CA ARG A 45 -6.15 -15.19 -1.70
C ARG A 45 -5.31 -16.13 -2.58
N ASN A 46 -4.01 -15.87 -2.67
CA ASN A 46 -2.98 -16.57 -3.46
C ASN A 46 -2.70 -16.05 -4.89
N HIS A 47 -3.27 -14.92 -5.32
CA HIS A 47 -2.85 -14.23 -6.55
C HIS A 47 -1.86 -13.09 -6.24
N LEU A 48 -0.63 -13.44 -5.88
CA LEU A 48 0.46 -12.47 -5.65
C LEU A 48 0.80 -11.67 -6.92
N GLU A 49 0.55 -12.24 -8.09
CA GLU A 49 0.85 -11.62 -9.38
C GLU A 49 0.05 -10.32 -9.65
N ALA A 50 -1.13 -10.19 -9.04
CA ALA A 50 -1.95 -8.99 -9.18
C ALA A 50 -1.30 -7.75 -8.54
N ASP A 51 -0.36 -7.94 -7.61
CA ASP A 51 0.30 -6.87 -6.88
C ASP A 51 1.77 -6.64 -7.31
N GLY A 52 2.21 -7.26 -8.41
CA GLY A 52 3.62 -7.23 -8.82
C GLY A 52 4.19 -5.81 -9.05
N LEU A 53 3.37 -4.86 -9.50
CA LEU A 53 3.78 -3.45 -9.61
C LEU A 53 3.98 -2.79 -8.25
N THR A 54 3.08 -3.03 -7.29
CA THR A 54 3.20 -2.52 -5.92
C THR A 54 4.45 -3.09 -5.26
N GLU A 55 4.68 -4.40 -5.40
CA GLU A 55 5.91 -5.05 -4.92
C GLU A 55 7.15 -4.42 -5.55
N GLN A 56 7.15 -4.18 -6.86
CA GLN A 56 8.27 -3.55 -7.56
C GLN A 56 8.53 -2.12 -7.06
N VAL A 57 7.49 -1.33 -6.80
CA VAL A 57 7.61 0.03 -6.22
C VAL A 57 8.20 -0.05 -4.81
N ILE A 58 7.70 -0.95 -3.97
CA ILE A 58 8.22 -1.16 -2.61
C ILE A 58 9.70 -1.54 -2.64
N GLN A 59 10.09 -2.48 -3.50
CA GLN A 59 11.50 -2.88 -3.65
C GLN A 59 12.38 -1.73 -4.15
N SER A 60 11.87 -0.93 -5.09
CA SER A 60 12.58 0.26 -5.59
C SER A 60 12.78 1.30 -4.49
N MET A 61 11.77 1.55 -3.66
CA MET A 61 11.84 2.44 -2.50
C MET A 61 12.83 1.93 -1.45
N LYS A 62 12.78 0.63 -1.10
CA LYS A 62 13.74 0.00 -0.17
C LYS A 62 15.18 0.13 -0.68
N CYS A 63 15.42 -0.15 -1.96
CA CYS A 63 16.73 -0.01 -2.58
C CYS A 63 17.22 1.45 -2.55
N GLY A 64 16.34 2.41 -2.82
CA GLY A 64 16.63 3.84 -2.70
C GLY A 64 17.02 4.22 -1.27
N LEU A 65 16.20 3.85 -0.28
CA LEU A 65 16.46 4.14 1.13
C LEU A 65 17.78 3.52 1.63
N TRP A 66 18.10 2.31 1.18
CA TRP A 66 19.38 1.67 1.46
C TRP A 66 20.57 2.47 0.89
N LYS A 67 20.48 2.94 -0.36
CA LYS A 67 21.52 3.79 -0.96
C LYS A 67 21.76 5.09 -0.19
N TYR A 68 20.72 5.65 0.41
CA TYR A 68 20.83 6.87 1.23
C TYR A 68 21.16 6.59 2.70
N GLY A 69 21.41 5.33 3.09
CA GLY A 69 21.70 4.96 4.48
C GLY A 69 20.55 5.16 5.46
N LEU A 70 19.33 5.35 4.94
CA LEU A 70 18.11 5.58 5.74
C LEU A 70 17.45 4.26 6.17
N LEU A 71 17.87 3.14 5.58
CA LEU A 71 17.43 1.80 5.94
C LEU A 71 18.57 1.10 6.69
N TYR A 72 18.50 1.12 8.02
CA TYR A 72 19.43 0.39 8.89
C TYR A 72 18.88 -1.03 9.07
N ASP A 73 19.45 -1.99 8.35
CA ASP A 73 19.16 -3.39 8.61
C ASP A 73 20.05 -3.83 9.78
N LYS A 74 19.44 -4.10 10.95
CA LYS A 74 20.13 -4.83 12.02
C LYS A 74 20.21 -6.30 11.60
N HIS A 75 21.17 -6.62 10.74
CA HIS A 75 21.72 -7.96 10.73
C HIS A 75 22.53 -8.12 12.02
N HIS A 76 21.92 -8.73 13.03
CA HIS A 76 22.64 -9.33 14.14
C HIS A 76 23.07 -10.74 13.69
N ASP A 77 24.34 -11.06 13.93
CA ASP A 77 25.00 -12.35 13.68
C ASP A 77 24.20 -13.58 14.15
#